data_AF-A0A254UJF0-F1
#
_entry.id   AF-A0A254UJF0-F1
#
_cell.length_a   1.000
_cell.length_b   1.000
_cell.length_c   1.000
_cell.angle_alpha   90.00
_cell.angle_beta   90.00
_cell.angle_gamma   90.00
#
_symmetry.space_group_name_H-M   'P 1'
#
loop_
_entity.id
_entity.type
_entity.pdbx_description
1 polymer ?
#
loop_
_entity_poly.entity_id
_entity_poly.type
_entity_poly.pdbx_seq_one_letter_code
_entity_poly.pdbx_strand_id
1 'polypeptide(L)'
;MTNLAKKFVEEAAPEYWYSYAQELAETANAIYEQSKRQWIAYIDRRGDSTTSTTSRPLVSRPVLLLYGLSFENLIKGILISEHPELLEGGKLHKKLLGHDLVALARRMETIPVNGEDETLLALLSDVVPYHGRYPVPRRADDLKPERYITEEVYTSCTLLFQRLEMHLYRLNIDGMPAPEGVHFPCLRLLHLDDEADFVTEEHRRTTADYIKGTEVDKYTK
;
A
#
# COMPACT_ATOMS: atom_id res chain seq x y z
N MET A 1 -3.88 -32.16 7.45
CA MET A 1 -3.51 -30.80 7.02
C MET A 1 -2.20 -30.42 7.72
N THR A 2 -1.20 -29.91 6.99
CA THR A 2 0.08 -29.52 7.59
C THR A 2 -0.08 -28.23 8.39
N ASN A 3 0.37 -28.22 9.64
CA ASN A 3 0.37 -27.04 10.52
C ASN A 3 0.93 -25.78 9.81
N LEU A 4 1.94 -25.98 8.95
CA LEU A 4 2.57 -24.91 8.18
C LEU A 4 1.63 -24.19 7.17
N ALA A 5 0.73 -24.92 6.51
CA ALA A 5 -0.16 -24.32 5.52
C ALA A 5 -1.21 -23.43 6.20
N LYS A 6 -1.76 -23.91 7.33
CA LYS A 6 -2.66 -23.13 8.17
C LYS A 6 -1.98 -21.85 8.68
N LYS A 7 -0.76 -21.99 9.24
CA LYS A 7 0.04 -20.85 9.71
C LYS A 7 0.34 -19.85 8.60
N PHE A 8 0.64 -20.31 7.39
CA PHE A 8 0.85 -19.44 6.24
C PHE A 8 -0.40 -18.60 5.95
N VAL A 9 -1.59 -19.21 5.95
CA VAL A 9 -2.84 -18.48 5.72
C VAL A 9 -3.11 -17.46 6.83
N GLU A 10 -2.90 -17.83 8.10
CA GLU A 10 -3.00 -16.89 9.23
C GLU A 10 -2.06 -15.68 9.06
N GLU A 11 -0.81 -15.88 8.65
CA GLU A 11 0.16 -14.79 8.44
C GLU A 11 -0.05 -14.01 7.13
N ALA A 12 -0.89 -14.52 6.22
CA ALA A 12 -1.25 -13.87 4.97
C ALA A 12 -2.62 -13.15 5.04
N ALA A 13 -3.19 -13.03 6.23
CA ALA A 13 -4.47 -12.40 6.44
C ALA A 13 -4.46 -10.90 6.06
N PRO A 14 -5.58 -10.34 5.55
CA PRO A 14 -5.65 -8.99 4.99
C PRO A 14 -5.12 -7.87 5.90
N GLU A 15 -5.26 -8.02 7.22
CA GLU A 15 -4.78 -7.07 8.23
C GLU A 15 -3.25 -6.90 8.22
N TYR A 16 -2.49 -7.97 7.90
CA TYR A 16 -1.03 -7.90 7.82
C TYR A 16 -0.56 -7.17 6.55
N TRP A 17 -1.30 -7.33 5.45
CA TRP A 17 -1.05 -6.56 4.23
C TRP A 17 -1.36 -5.09 4.45
N TYR A 18 -2.48 -4.80 5.11
CA TYR A 18 -2.89 -3.45 5.44
C TYR A 18 -1.93 -2.75 6.40
N SER A 19 -1.52 -3.39 7.49
CA SER A 19 -0.63 -2.76 8.47
C SER A 19 0.67 -2.31 7.81
N TYR A 20 1.25 -3.16 6.97
CA TYR A 20 2.45 -2.78 6.22
C TYR A 20 2.18 -1.71 5.15
N ALA A 21 1.03 -1.77 4.47
CA ALA A 21 0.63 -0.71 3.55
C ALA A 21 0.51 0.65 4.25
N GLN A 22 -0.08 0.68 5.45
CA GLN A 22 -0.25 1.88 6.27
C GLN A 22 1.11 2.42 6.74
N GLU A 23 1.99 1.57 7.27
CA GLU A 23 3.34 1.98 7.68
C GLU A 23 4.10 2.66 6.52
N LEU A 24 4.02 2.11 5.31
CA LEU A 24 4.66 2.65 4.13
C LEU A 24 4.03 4.00 3.70
N ALA A 25 2.70 4.11 3.70
CA ALA A 25 1.99 5.34 3.36
C ALA A 25 2.29 6.46 4.34
N GLU A 26 2.21 6.18 5.65
CA GLU A 26 2.52 7.15 6.70
C GLU A 26 3.98 7.61 6.64
N THR A 27 4.90 6.69 6.35
CA THR A 27 6.31 7.04 6.13
C THR A 27 6.47 7.93 4.89
N ALA A 28 5.76 7.65 3.80
CA ALA A 28 5.77 8.48 2.59
C ALA A 28 5.22 9.89 2.89
N ASN A 29 4.09 9.99 3.61
CA ASN A 29 3.47 11.23 4.06
C ASN A 29 4.48 12.07 4.87
N ALA A 30 5.08 11.48 5.89
CA ALA A 30 6.03 12.16 6.76
C ALA A 30 7.24 12.70 5.98
N ILE A 31 7.81 11.90 5.08
CA ILE A 31 8.95 12.30 4.25
C ILE A 31 8.55 13.44 3.31
N TYR A 32 7.41 13.34 2.64
CA TYR A 32 6.93 14.37 1.73
C TYR A 32 6.69 15.71 2.45
N GLU A 33 5.94 15.69 3.56
CA GLU A 33 5.59 16.90 4.31
C GLU A 33 6.82 17.66 4.83
N GLN A 34 7.83 16.92 5.33
CA GLN A 34 9.06 17.51 5.84
C GLN A 34 9.96 18.12 4.74
N SER A 35 9.83 17.63 3.50
CA SER A 35 10.77 17.92 2.42
C SER A 35 10.18 18.69 1.24
N LYS A 36 8.87 18.97 1.22
CA LYS A 36 8.15 19.61 0.09
C LYS A 36 8.70 20.97 -0.35
N ARG A 37 9.58 21.60 0.44
CA ARG A 37 10.28 22.87 0.11
C ARG A 37 11.78 22.70 -0.14
N GLN A 38 12.27 21.46 -0.18
CA GLN A 38 13.68 21.14 -0.36
C GLN A 38 13.93 20.67 -1.79
N TRP A 39 14.98 21.23 -2.40
CA TRP A 39 15.31 21.01 -3.81
C TRP A 39 16.80 20.69 -3.94
N ILE A 40 17.13 19.83 -4.90
CA ILE A 40 18.50 19.64 -5.38
C ILE A 40 18.61 20.35 -6.73
N ALA A 41 19.68 21.12 -6.92
CA ALA A 41 20.02 21.75 -8.19
C ALA A 41 21.35 21.20 -8.72
N TYR A 42 21.41 21.00 -10.03
CA TYR A 42 22.59 20.58 -10.78
C TYR A 42 22.96 21.69 -11.76
N ILE A 43 24.26 22.00 -11.85
CA ILE A 43 24.79 22.97 -12.81
C ILE A 43 25.71 22.20 -13.75
N ASP A 44 25.24 21.96 -14.96
CA ASP A 44 26.00 21.30 -16.00
C ASP A 44 26.67 22.35 -16.89
N ARG A 45 28.00 22.32 -16.96
CA ARG A 45 28.79 23.12 -17.90
C ARG A 45 29.17 22.24 -19.09
N ARG A 46 28.57 22.52 -20.25
CA ARG A 46 28.92 21.83 -21.49
C ARG A 46 30.13 22.51 -22.14
N GLY A 47 30.88 21.74 -22.94
CA GLY A 47 32.14 22.19 -23.56
C GLY A 47 31.99 23.33 -24.58
N ASP A 48 30.77 23.72 -24.92
CA ASP A 48 30.42 24.84 -25.81
C ASP A 48 30.17 26.17 -25.04
N SER A 49 30.58 26.24 -23.77
CA SER A 49 30.32 27.38 -22.86
C SER A 49 28.85 27.56 -22.46
N THR A 50 27.95 26.65 -22.86
CA THR A 50 26.57 26.67 -22.35
C THR A 50 26.52 26.10 -20.93
N THR A 51 25.82 26.81 -20.05
CA THR A 51 25.52 26.36 -18.69
C THR A 51 24.03 26.05 -18.61
N SER A 52 23.68 24.82 -18.26
CA SER A 52 22.30 24.44 -17.96
C SER A 52 22.16 24.17 -16.47
N THR A 53 21.18 24.81 -15.85
CA THR A 53 20.78 24.52 -14.47
C THR A 53 19.52 23.68 -14.50
N THR A 54 19.52 22.55 -13.80
CA THR A 54 18.33 21.72 -13.59
C THR A 54 18.07 21.59 -12.09
N SER A 55 16.81 21.45 -11.69
CA SER A 55 16.45 21.21 -10.30
C SER A 55 15.33 20.17 -10.19
N ARG A 56 15.26 19.53 -9.02
CA ARG A 56 14.21 18.58 -8.67
C ARG A 56 13.92 18.58 -7.18
N PRO A 57 12.73 18.13 -6.75
CA PRO A 57 12.46 17.92 -5.33
C PRO A 57 13.46 16.92 -4.72
N LEU A 58 13.79 17.12 -3.44
CA LEU A 58 14.80 16.32 -2.74
C LEU A 58 14.44 14.82 -2.76
N VAL A 59 13.17 14.48 -2.50
CA VAL A 59 12.76 13.11 -2.11
C VAL A 59 11.72 12.45 -3.04
N SER A 60 11.59 12.86 -4.30
CA SER A 60 10.55 12.30 -5.17
C SER A 60 10.58 10.77 -5.29
N ARG A 61 11.76 10.20 -5.51
CA ARG A 61 11.92 8.75 -5.71
C ARG A 61 11.53 7.91 -4.49
N PRO A 62 12.06 8.17 -3.27
CA PRO A 62 11.67 7.38 -2.10
C PRO A 62 10.19 7.54 -1.76
N VAL A 63 9.61 8.75 -1.88
CA VAL A 63 8.17 8.95 -1.62
C VAL A 63 7.31 8.14 -2.59
N LEU A 64 7.58 8.24 -3.90
CA LEU A 64 6.84 7.48 -4.91
C LEU A 64 7.03 5.97 -4.77
N LEU A 65 8.24 5.51 -4.39
CA LEU A 65 8.49 4.09 -4.13
C LEU A 65 7.67 3.57 -2.95
N LEU A 66 7.65 4.32 -1.85
CA LEU A 66 6.90 3.94 -0.65
C LEU A 66 5.39 3.88 -0.94
N TYR A 67 4.83 4.85 -1.66
CA TYR A 67 3.44 4.75 -2.11
C TYR A 67 3.20 3.56 -3.03
N GLY A 68 4.09 3.31 -4.00
CA GLY A 68 3.92 2.17 -4.89
C GLY A 68 3.90 0.82 -4.15
N LEU A 69 4.79 0.64 -3.16
CA LEU A 69 4.78 -0.53 -2.30
C LEU A 69 3.56 -0.57 -1.38
N SER A 70 3.13 0.58 -0.86
CA SER A 70 1.93 0.70 -0.04
C SER A 70 0.69 0.25 -0.79
N PHE A 71 0.45 0.78 -2.01
CA PHE A 71 -0.65 0.35 -2.86
C PHE A 71 -0.54 -1.12 -3.28
N GLU A 72 0.66 -1.63 -3.56
CA GLU A 72 0.83 -3.04 -3.86
C GLU A 72 0.32 -3.93 -2.73
N ASN A 73 0.64 -3.58 -1.47
CA ASN A 73 0.18 -4.35 -0.31
C ASN A 73 -1.32 -4.16 -0.06
N LEU A 74 -1.82 -2.92 -0.10
CA LEU A 74 -3.24 -2.63 0.13
C LEU A 74 -4.15 -3.33 -0.89
N ILE A 75 -3.80 -3.27 -2.18
CA ILE A 75 -4.56 -3.94 -3.25
C ILE A 75 -4.53 -5.46 -3.06
N LYS A 76 -3.38 -6.05 -2.66
CA LYS A 76 -3.32 -7.49 -2.37
C LYS A 76 -4.16 -7.87 -1.15
N GLY A 77 -4.19 -7.05 -0.11
CA GLY A 77 -5.10 -7.20 1.02
C GLY A 77 -6.56 -7.25 0.57
N ILE A 78 -6.98 -6.32 -0.29
CA ILE A 78 -8.35 -6.29 -0.86
C ILE A 78 -8.63 -7.56 -1.67
N LEU A 79 -7.72 -7.96 -2.57
CA LEU A 79 -7.89 -9.17 -3.37
C LEU A 79 -8.02 -10.44 -2.52
N ILE A 80 -7.30 -10.53 -1.40
CA ILE A 80 -7.42 -11.65 -0.46
C ILE A 80 -8.76 -11.60 0.27
N SER A 81 -9.23 -10.41 0.65
CA SER A 81 -10.56 -10.26 1.26
C SER A 81 -11.70 -10.60 0.32
N GLU A 82 -11.57 -10.30 -0.98
CA GLU A 82 -12.55 -10.69 -2.00
C GLU A 82 -12.47 -12.18 -2.34
N HIS A 83 -11.26 -12.75 -2.33
CA HIS A 83 -10.98 -14.11 -2.76
C HIS A 83 -9.99 -14.83 -1.82
N PRO A 84 -10.43 -15.30 -0.63
CA PRO A 84 -9.55 -15.97 0.32
C PRO A 84 -8.87 -17.23 -0.25
N GLU A 85 -9.47 -17.88 -1.26
CA GLU A 85 -8.90 -19.03 -1.98
C GLU A 85 -7.57 -18.74 -2.68
N LEU A 86 -7.19 -17.46 -2.83
CA LEU A 86 -5.87 -17.06 -3.33
C LEU A 86 -4.72 -17.49 -2.41
N LEU A 87 -5.02 -18.05 -1.24
CA LEU A 87 -4.05 -18.58 -0.27
C LEU A 87 -4.05 -20.12 -0.16
N GLU A 88 -4.91 -20.80 -0.93
CA GLU A 88 -5.10 -22.25 -0.85
C GLU A 88 -3.80 -23.03 -1.05
N GLY A 89 -3.58 -24.01 -0.17
CA GLY A 89 -2.39 -24.85 -0.15
C GLY A 89 -1.19 -24.18 0.52
N GLY A 90 -1.39 -23.10 1.26
CA GLY A 90 -0.32 -22.41 2.00
C GLY A 90 0.67 -21.69 1.08
N LYS A 91 0.19 -21.00 0.05
CA LYS A 91 1.00 -20.25 -0.91
C LYS A 91 0.24 -19.07 -1.49
N LEU A 92 0.94 -18.06 -1.97
CA LEU A 92 0.32 -16.99 -2.74
C LEU A 92 -0.05 -17.47 -4.14
N HIS A 93 -1.31 -17.28 -4.52
CA HIS A 93 -1.75 -17.53 -5.88
C HIS A 93 -1.09 -16.56 -6.86
N LYS A 94 -0.87 -17.00 -8.11
CA LYS A 94 -0.21 -16.20 -9.16
C LYS A 94 -0.88 -14.85 -9.46
N LYS A 95 -2.18 -14.70 -9.13
CA LYS A 95 -2.92 -13.45 -9.23
C LYS A 95 -2.48 -12.39 -8.20
N LEU A 96 -1.71 -12.76 -7.19
CA LEU A 96 -1.12 -11.83 -6.22
C LEU A 96 0.35 -11.50 -6.56
N LEU A 97 0.90 -12.09 -7.62
CA LEU A 97 2.30 -11.88 -8.02
C LEU A 97 2.41 -10.76 -9.05
N GLY A 98 3.57 -10.08 -9.02
CA GLY A 98 3.89 -8.95 -9.90
C GLY A 98 3.82 -7.61 -9.19
N HIS A 99 4.27 -6.57 -9.91
CA HIS A 99 4.39 -5.19 -9.43
C HIS A 99 3.60 -4.19 -10.30
N ASP A 100 2.84 -4.68 -11.28
CA ASP A 100 1.95 -3.85 -12.09
C ASP A 100 0.67 -3.61 -11.29
N LEU A 101 0.58 -2.41 -10.71
CA LEU A 101 -0.50 -2.01 -9.83
C LEU A 101 -1.81 -1.82 -10.60
N VAL A 102 -1.76 -1.42 -11.88
CA VAL A 102 -2.97 -1.33 -12.71
C VAL A 102 -3.54 -2.72 -12.95
N ALA A 103 -2.67 -3.68 -13.29
CA ALA A 103 -3.08 -5.07 -13.50
C ALA A 103 -3.57 -5.74 -12.22
N LEU A 104 -3.04 -5.39 -11.05
CA LEU A 104 -3.54 -5.84 -9.75
C LEU A 104 -4.90 -5.20 -9.43
N ALA A 105 -5.02 -3.88 -9.58
CA ALA A 105 -6.21 -3.14 -9.24
C ALA A 105 -7.42 -3.53 -10.10
N ARG A 106 -7.21 -3.82 -11.38
CA ARG A 106 -8.24 -4.34 -12.30
C ARG A 106 -8.78 -5.73 -11.93
N ARG A 107 -8.12 -6.45 -11.02
CA ARG A 107 -8.61 -7.75 -10.51
C ARG A 107 -9.57 -7.56 -9.34
N MET A 108 -9.65 -6.37 -8.75
CA MET A 108 -10.61 -6.10 -7.68
C MET A 108 -12.02 -6.04 -8.27
N GLU A 109 -12.97 -6.67 -7.59
CA GLU A 109 -14.34 -6.81 -8.09
C GLU A 109 -15.31 -5.83 -7.41
N THR A 110 -15.01 -5.44 -6.17
CA THR A 110 -15.96 -4.74 -5.29
C THR A 110 -15.72 -3.24 -5.16
N ILE A 111 -14.58 -2.73 -5.67
CA ILE A 111 -14.28 -1.30 -5.73
C ILE A 111 -13.78 -0.90 -7.12
N PRO A 112 -14.47 0.01 -7.83
CA PRO A 112 -14.03 0.46 -9.14
C PRO A 112 -12.82 1.40 -9.02
N VAL A 113 -11.94 1.30 -10.01
CA VAL A 113 -10.75 2.14 -10.18
C VAL A 113 -10.97 2.94 -11.46
N ASN A 114 -11.00 4.27 -11.34
CA ASN A 114 -11.30 5.16 -12.46
C ASN A 114 -10.02 5.46 -13.28
N GLY A 115 -10.16 6.22 -14.37
CA GLY A 115 -9.02 6.53 -15.24
C GLY A 115 -7.91 7.36 -14.59
N GLU A 116 -8.24 8.21 -13.62
CA GLU A 116 -7.26 8.99 -12.85
C GLU A 116 -6.47 8.08 -11.91
N ASP A 117 -7.17 7.16 -11.23
CA ASP A 117 -6.55 6.15 -10.38
C ASP A 117 -5.63 5.23 -11.19
N GLU A 118 -6.07 4.76 -12.36
CA GLU A 118 -5.24 3.94 -13.25
C GLU A 118 -3.98 4.69 -13.71
N THR A 119 -4.11 5.99 -13.97
CA THR A 119 -2.98 6.85 -14.35
C THR A 119 -1.97 6.97 -13.19
N LEU A 120 -2.45 7.17 -11.98
CA LEU A 120 -1.62 7.20 -10.77
C LEU A 120 -0.93 5.85 -10.53
N LEU A 121 -1.68 4.75 -10.57
CA LEU A 121 -1.15 3.41 -10.36
C LEU A 121 -0.15 3.02 -11.44
N ALA A 122 -0.33 3.46 -12.70
CA ALA A 122 0.65 3.26 -13.77
C ALA A 122 1.97 3.99 -13.48
N LEU A 123 1.90 5.24 -13.01
CA LEU A 123 3.07 6.01 -12.59
C LEU A 123 3.83 5.30 -11.46
N LEU A 124 3.11 4.79 -10.46
CA LEU A 124 3.72 4.08 -9.33
C LEU A 124 4.28 2.70 -9.73
N SER A 125 3.62 1.99 -10.65
CA SER A 125 4.09 0.71 -11.21
C SER A 125 5.44 0.86 -11.92
N ASP A 126 5.68 1.99 -12.57
CA ASP A 126 6.97 2.30 -13.20
C ASP A 126 8.07 2.56 -12.15
N VAL A 127 7.71 3.06 -10.96
CA VAL A 127 8.68 3.41 -9.90
C VAL A 127 9.14 2.21 -9.09
N VAL A 128 8.23 1.30 -8.74
CA VAL A 128 8.48 0.16 -7.82
C VAL A 128 9.66 -0.73 -8.23
N PRO A 129 9.77 -1.19 -9.50
CA PRO A 129 10.82 -2.11 -9.90
C PRO A 129 12.19 -1.46 -10.03
N TYR A 130 12.22 -0.17 -10.36
CA TYR A 130 13.45 0.46 -10.84
C TYR A 130 13.66 1.91 -10.40
N HIS A 131 12.84 2.85 -10.88
CA HIS A 131 13.12 4.28 -10.73
C HIS A 131 13.15 4.75 -9.27
N GLY A 132 12.50 4.03 -8.35
CA GLY A 132 12.62 4.27 -6.92
C GLY A 132 13.93 3.80 -6.29
N ARG A 133 14.59 2.80 -6.90
CA ARG A 133 15.75 2.09 -6.31
C ARG A 133 17.08 2.49 -6.93
N TYR A 134 17.10 2.78 -8.23
CA TYR A 134 18.32 3.06 -8.98
C TYR A 134 18.18 4.33 -9.83
N PRO A 135 19.25 5.13 -9.96
CA PRO A 135 19.19 6.40 -10.68
C PRO A 135 19.20 6.28 -12.21
N VAL A 136 19.64 5.16 -12.75
CA VAL A 136 19.84 4.95 -14.20
C VAL A 136 19.49 3.51 -14.52
N PRO A 137 18.72 3.20 -15.58
CA PRO A 137 18.35 1.85 -16.01
C PRO A 137 19.53 0.93 -16.33
N ARG A 138 19.25 -0.38 -16.41
CA ARG A 138 20.24 -1.38 -16.84
C ARG A 138 20.63 -1.23 -18.31
N ARG A 139 19.72 -0.74 -19.16
CA ARG A 139 19.93 -0.56 -20.61
C ARG A 139 19.61 0.88 -20.99
N ALA A 140 20.33 1.41 -21.98
CA ALA A 140 20.11 2.77 -22.48
C ALA A 140 18.70 2.97 -23.05
N ASP A 141 18.14 1.95 -23.71
CA ASP A 141 16.80 2.00 -24.31
C ASP A 141 15.67 2.09 -23.26
N ASP A 142 15.96 1.75 -22.00
CA ASP A 142 15.02 1.83 -20.88
C ASP A 142 15.09 3.21 -20.17
N LEU A 143 15.82 4.18 -20.72
CA LEU A 143 15.97 5.51 -20.14
C LEU A 143 14.67 6.30 -20.28
N LYS A 144 13.94 6.42 -19.18
CA LYS A 144 12.74 7.26 -19.06
C LYS A 144 13.04 8.59 -18.37
N PRO A 145 12.30 9.67 -18.68
CA PRO A 145 12.36 10.91 -17.90
C PRO A 145 12.06 10.65 -16.43
N GLU A 146 12.78 11.35 -15.55
CA GLU A 146 12.52 11.24 -14.12
C GLU A 146 11.12 11.76 -13.77
N ARG A 147 10.43 11.02 -12.92
CA ARG A 147 9.11 11.40 -12.39
C ARG A 147 9.28 12.01 -11.02
N TYR A 148 8.59 13.12 -10.78
CA TYR A 148 8.63 13.84 -9.52
C TYR A 148 7.31 13.73 -8.79
N ILE A 149 7.38 13.62 -7.46
CA ILE A 149 6.22 13.84 -6.61
C ILE A 149 5.83 15.31 -6.71
N THR A 150 4.59 15.57 -7.11
CA THR A 150 3.96 16.89 -7.09
C THR A 150 2.88 16.90 -6.01
N GLU A 151 2.36 18.08 -5.66
CA GLU A 151 1.24 18.20 -4.73
C GLU A 151 0.00 17.44 -5.24
N GLU A 152 -0.28 17.52 -6.53
CA GLU A 152 -1.37 16.77 -7.18
C GLU A 152 -1.19 15.25 -7.06
N VAL A 153 0.01 14.73 -7.33
CA VAL A 153 0.29 13.29 -7.21
C VAL A 153 0.20 12.84 -5.75
N TYR A 154 0.73 13.65 -4.82
CA TYR A 154 0.62 13.38 -3.39
C TYR A 154 -0.83 13.32 -2.92
N THR A 155 -1.63 14.34 -3.25
CA THR A 155 -3.07 14.38 -2.92
C THR A 155 -3.80 13.18 -3.53
N SER A 156 -3.49 12.81 -4.77
CA SER A 156 -4.10 11.65 -5.43
C SER A 156 -3.73 10.34 -4.72
N CYS A 157 -2.47 10.17 -4.28
CA CYS A 157 -2.06 9.04 -3.45
C CYS A 157 -2.87 8.98 -2.16
N THR A 158 -2.97 10.08 -1.41
CA THR A 158 -3.68 10.09 -0.12
C THR A 158 -5.17 9.77 -0.29
N LEU A 159 -5.83 10.39 -1.27
CA LEU A 159 -7.26 10.16 -1.53
C LEU A 159 -7.55 8.73 -2.00
N LEU A 160 -6.72 8.18 -2.90
CA LEU A 160 -6.88 6.80 -3.34
C LEU A 160 -6.63 5.82 -2.18
N PHE A 161 -5.60 6.07 -1.36
CA PHE A 161 -5.29 5.24 -0.20
C PHE A 161 -6.47 5.19 0.78
N GLN A 162 -6.99 6.35 1.20
CA GLN A 162 -8.14 6.44 2.11
C GLN A 162 -9.37 5.70 1.57
N ARG A 163 -9.64 5.83 0.27
CA ARG A 163 -10.77 5.15 -0.36
C ARG A 163 -10.61 3.63 -0.37
N LEU A 164 -9.42 3.13 -0.69
CA LEU A 164 -9.11 1.70 -0.67
C LEU A 164 -9.05 1.15 0.77
N GLU A 165 -8.56 1.92 1.73
CA GLU A 165 -8.51 1.59 3.15
C GLU A 165 -9.92 1.42 3.74
N MET A 166 -10.80 2.40 3.52
CA MET A 166 -12.21 2.31 3.95
C MET A 166 -12.90 1.09 3.33
N HIS A 167 -12.59 0.79 2.07
CA HIS A 167 -13.14 -0.37 1.40
C HIS A 167 -12.65 -1.70 1.99
N LEU A 168 -11.34 -1.81 2.26
CA LEU A 168 -10.79 -2.98 2.96
C LEU A 168 -11.42 -3.12 4.35
N TYR A 169 -11.60 -2.02 5.08
CA TYR A 169 -12.25 -2.04 6.39
C TYR A 169 -13.65 -2.65 6.29
N ARG A 170 -14.45 -2.18 5.34
CA ARG A 170 -15.80 -2.70 5.09
C ARG A 170 -15.82 -4.19 4.79
N LEU A 171 -14.87 -4.70 4.00
CA LEU A 171 -14.79 -6.12 3.65
C LEU A 171 -14.45 -7.02 4.85
N ASN A 172 -13.75 -6.50 5.87
CA ASN A 172 -13.18 -7.30 6.96
C ASN A 172 -13.73 -6.96 8.34
N ILE A 173 -14.77 -6.11 8.45
CA ILE A 173 -15.32 -5.69 9.73
C ILE A 173 -15.85 -6.88 10.56
N ASP A 174 -16.38 -7.91 9.91
CA ASP A 174 -16.92 -9.08 10.63
C ASP A 174 -15.93 -10.26 10.68
N GLY A 175 -14.71 -10.06 10.18
CA GLY A 175 -13.80 -11.17 9.86
C GLY A 175 -14.37 -12.03 8.72
N MET A 176 -13.65 -13.09 8.35
CA MET A 176 -14.12 -13.97 7.28
C MET A 176 -13.48 -15.36 7.33
N PRO A 177 -14.18 -16.40 6.84
CA PRO A 177 -13.58 -17.71 6.65
C PRO A 177 -12.49 -17.66 5.56
N ALA A 178 -11.44 -18.43 5.77
CA ALA A 178 -10.32 -18.56 4.85
C ALA A 178 -9.97 -20.05 4.65
N PRO A 179 -9.15 -20.37 3.64
CA PRO A 179 -8.64 -21.72 3.43
C PRO A 179 -7.95 -22.33 4.67
N GLU A 180 -7.73 -23.65 4.62
CA GLU A 180 -7.07 -24.41 5.70
C GLU A 180 -7.81 -24.35 7.06
N GLY A 181 -9.10 -24.01 7.04
CA GLY A 181 -9.93 -23.88 8.25
C GLY A 181 -9.55 -22.68 9.12
N VAL A 182 -8.91 -21.66 8.52
CA VAL A 182 -8.61 -20.38 9.17
C VAL A 182 -9.86 -19.49 9.14
N HIS A 183 -9.98 -18.63 10.13
CA HIS A 183 -10.93 -17.53 10.11
C HIS A 183 -10.13 -16.25 10.35
N PHE A 184 -10.08 -15.36 9.37
CA PHE A 184 -9.42 -14.07 9.53
C PHE A 184 -10.13 -13.27 10.61
N PRO A 185 -9.37 -12.56 11.46
CA PRO A 185 -9.95 -11.73 12.50
C PRO A 185 -10.71 -10.54 11.90
N CYS A 186 -11.56 -9.93 12.72
CA CYS A 186 -12.17 -8.66 12.39
C CYS A 186 -11.09 -7.57 12.27
N LEU A 187 -11.01 -6.90 11.12
CA LEU A 187 -10.19 -5.70 10.99
C LEU A 187 -10.89 -4.54 11.71
N ARG A 188 -10.16 -3.79 12.54
CA ARG A 188 -10.69 -2.62 13.27
C ARG A 188 -9.75 -1.44 13.10
N LEU A 189 -10.23 -0.41 12.41
CA LEU A 189 -9.49 0.81 12.11
C LEU A 189 -10.12 1.95 12.89
N LEU A 190 -9.66 2.16 14.14
CA LEU A 190 -10.28 3.11 15.08
C LEU A 190 -10.33 4.54 14.54
N HIS A 191 -9.40 4.93 13.65
CA HIS A 191 -9.40 6.25 13.03
C HIS A 191 -10.52 6.43 11.99
N LEU A 192 -11.18 5.35 11.57
CA LEU A 192 -12.28 5.36 10.61
C LEU A 192 -13.65 5.05 11.23
N ASP A 193 -13.72 4.66 12.51
CA ASP A 193 -14.98 4.24 13.15
C ASP A 193 -16.05 5.34 13.14
N ASP A 194 -15.64 6.61 13.22
CA ASP A 194 -16.55 7.76 13.18
C ASP A 194 -16.94 8.16 11.73
N GLU A 195 -16.18 7.71 10.73
CA GLU A 195 -16.42 7.98 9.31
C GLU A 195 -17.20 6.85 8.61
N ALA A 196 -17.13 5.64 9.16
CA ALA A 196 -17.72 4.43 8.58
C ALA A 196 -19.20 4.27 8.95
N ASP A 197 -20.08 4.48 7.97
CA ASP A 197 -21.53 4.34 8.10
C ASP A 197 -22.02 2.92 8.45
N PHE A 198 -21.17 1.92 8.27
CA PHE A 198 -21.43 0.51 8.58
C PHE A 198 -20.97 0.10 9.98
N VAL A 199 -20.29 0.96 10.73
CA VAL A 199 -19.88 0.69 12.11
C VAL A 199 -21.04 1.01 13.06
N THR A 200 -21.59 -0.02 13.71
CA THR A 200 -22.65 0.14 14.73
C THR A 200 -22.06 0.26 16.14
N GLU A 201 -22.87 0.65 17.14
CA GLU A 201 -22.46 0.66 18.56
C GLU A 201 -21.92 -0.69 19.06
N GLU A 202 -22.36 -1.81 18.49
CA GLU A 202 -21.86 -3.14 18.85
C GLU A 202 -20.42 -3.38 18.36
N HIS A 203 -20.02 -2.68 17.29
CA HIS A 203 -18.67 -2.72 16.75
C HIS A 203 -17.72 -1.80 17.53
N ARG A 204 -18.25 -0.72 18.13
CA ARG A 204 -17.46 0.32 18.78
C ARG A 204 -16.74 -0.23 20.00
N ARG A 205 -15.41 -0.13 19.97
CA ARG A 205 -14.52 -0.46 21.07
C ARG A 205 -13.49 0.64 21.20
N THR A 206 -13.09 0.96 22.43
CA THR A 206 -12.04 1.95 22.68
C THR A 206 -10.66 1.31 22.56
N THR A 207 -9.62 2.11 22.30
CA THR A 207 -8.22 1.64 22.35
C THR A 207 -7.91 0.96 23.70
N ALA A 208 -8.48 1.47 24.79
CA ALA A 208 -8.32 0.88 26.13
C ALA A 208 -8.94 -0.52 26.25
N ASP A 209 -10.01 -0.81 25.52
CA ASP A 209 -10.65 -2.13 25.53
C ASP A 209 -9.76 -3.18 24.87
N TYR A 210 -9.02 -2.82 23.82
CA TYR A 210 -8.05 -3.70 23.17
C TYR A 210 -6.79 -3.91 24.01
N ILE A 211 -6.27 -2.85 24.64
CA ILE A 211 -5.06 -2.95 25.48
C ILE A 211 -5.33 -3.85 26.70
N LYS A 212 -6.48 -3.72 27.36
CA LYS A 212 -6.84 -4.56 28.52
C LYS A 212 -7.00 -6.05 28.16
N GLY A 213 -7.45 -6.37 26.95
CA GLY A 213 -7.55 -7.76 26.47
C GLY A 213 -6.19 -8.46 26.32
N THR A 214 -5.12 -7.71 26.06
CA THR A 214 -3.76 -8.26 25.87
C THR A 214 -3.00 -8.55 27.17
N GLU A 215 -3.48 -8.08 28.32
CA GLU A 215 -2.84 -8.34 29.63
C GLU A 215 -3.30 -9.67 30.27
N VAL A 216 -4.43 -10.23 29.85
CA VAL A 216 -4.98 -11.47 30.45
C VAL A 216 -4.26 -12.74 29.95
N ASP A 217 -3.67 -12.71 28.75
CA ASP A 217 -2.98 -13.87 28.16
C ASP A 217 -1.48 -13.96 28.49
N LYS A 218 -0.89 -12.97 29.16
CA LYS A 218 0.55 -13.01 29.51
C LYS A 218 0.90 -13.73 30.82
N TYR A 219 -0.08 -14.28 31.55
CA TYR A 219 0.15 -15.01 32.80
C TYR A 219 -0.60 -16.34 32.94
N THR A 220 -1.15 -16.89 31.85
CA THR A 220 -1.80 -18.21 31.92
C THR A 220 -1.42 -19.11 30.75
N LYS A 221 -0.17 -19.59 30.76
CA LYS A 221 0.22 -20.98 30.48
C LYS A 221 1.71 -21.19 30.71
#